data_AF-A0A950FJ20-F1
#
_entry.id   AF-A0A950FJ20-F1
#
_cell.length_a   1.000
_cell.length_b   1.000
_cell.length_c   1.000
_cell.angle_alpha   90.00
_cell.angle_beta   90.00
_cell.angle_gamma   90.00
#
_symmetry.space_group_name_H-M   'P 1'
#
loop_
_entity.id
_entity.type
_entity.pdbx_description
1 polymer ?
#
loop_
_entity_poly.entity_id
_entity_poly.type
_entity_poly.pdbx_seq_one_letter_code
_entity_poly.pdbx_strand_id
1 'polypeptide(L)'
;FYLAGGFTLGPGGSIGPVTEQVNFSVGNYSVTLPPGSFVRYRTGYVYQKRVNGIFLCIFIKFTSTPGNYQLLANRIGGTLSTTTSPVPVTLAIGNNSGTTHMNARFN
;
A
#
# COMPACT_ATOMS: atom_id res chain seq x y z
N PHE A 1 1.83 4.70 11.57
CA PHE A 1 2.03 5.76 10.57
C PHE A 1 0.74 5.99 9.81
N TYR A 2 0.59 7.19 9.25
CA TYR A 2 -0.41 7.52 8.23
C TYR A 2 0.32 8.07 7.00
N LEU A 3 0.01 7.56 5.80
CA LEU A 3 0.56 8.04 4.53
C LEU A 3 -0.52 8.15 3.47
N ALA A 4 -0.32 9.10 2.57
CA ALA A 4 -1.14 9.29 1.37
C ALA A 4 -0.25 9.77 0.22
N GLY A 5 -0.37 9.15 -0.95
CA GLY A 5 0.43 9.54 -2.11
C GLY A 5 -0.06 8.92 -3.42
N GLY A 6 0.40 9.49 -4.53
CA GLY A 6 0.15 8.95 -5.87
C GLY A 6 1.04 7.73 -6.14
N PHE A 7 0.49 6.77 -6.85
CA PHE A 7 1.19 5.57 -7.32
C PHE A 7 0.81 5.31 -8.77
N THR A 8 1.81 5.23 -9.64
CA THR A 8 1.62 5.04 -11.08
C THR A 8 2.28 3.74 -11.51
N LEU A 9 1.55 2.93 -12.26
CA LEU A 9 2.06 1.71 -12.88
C LEU A 9 2.88 2.03 -14.13
N GLY A 10 3.75 1.10 -14.51
CA GLY A 10 4.35 1.12 -15.84
C GLY A 10 3.30 1.03 -16.96
N PRO A 11 3.65 1.38 -18.21
CA PRO A 11 2.73 1.34 -19.34
C PRO A 11 2.04 -0.02 -19.49
N GLY A 12 0.72 -0.02 -19.66
CA GLY A 12 -0.08 -1.26 -19.82
C GLY A 12 -0.26 -2.09 -18.55
N GLY A 13 0.29 -1.66 -17.41
CA GLY A 13 0.15 -2.34 -16.14
C GLY A 13 -1.28 -2.29 -15.60
N SER A 14 -1.74 -3.41 -15.05
CA SER A 14 -2.96 -3.48 -14.25
C SER A 14 -2.68 -4.27 -12.98
N ILE A 15 -3.44 -4.03 -11.92
CA ILE A 15 -3.26 -4.71 -10.63
C ILE A 15 -4.52 -5.46 -10.25
N GLY A 16 -4.35 -6.65 -9.69
CA GLY A 16 -5.39 -7.49 -9.12
C GLY A 16 -5.08 -7.90 -7.67
N PRO A 17 -5.10 -6.98 -6.68
CA PRO A 17 -4.85 -7.32 -5.26
C PRO A 17 -5.76 -8.40 -4.65
N VAL A 18 -6.88 -8.72 -5.33
CA VAL A 18 -7.80 -9.79 -4.93
C VAL A 18 -7.26 -11.17 -5.33
N THR A 19 -6.47 -11.28 -6.39
CA THR A 19 -5.96 -12.54 -6.94
C THR A 19 -4.44 -12.63 -6.91
N GLU A 20 -3.75 -11.54 -6.61
CA GLU A 20 -2.30 -11.45 -6.63
C GLU A 20 -1.74 -11.16 -5.23
N GLN A 21 -0.53 -11.63 -4.97
CA GLN A 21 0.23 -11.29 -3.77
C GLN A 21 0.56 -9.80 -3.77
N VAL A 22 0.45 -9.17 -2.61
CA VAL A 22 0.84 -7.76 -2.41
C VAL A 22 2.00 -7.68 -1.43
N ASN A 23 3.14 -7.17 -1.89
CA ASN A 23 4.25 -6.80 -1.02
C ASN A 23 4.19 -5.29 -0.78
N PHE A 24 4.09 -4.90 0.48
CA PHE A 24 3.97 -3.50 0.90
C PHE A 24 5.07 -3.18 1.91
N SER A 25 5.81 -2.10 1.66
CA SER A 25 6.82 -1.61 2.59
C SER A 25 6.78 -0.09 2.77
N VAL A 26 7.15 0.34 3.97
CA VAL A 26 7.27 1.74 4.38
C VAL A 26 8.53 1.85 5.24
N GLY A 27 9.59 2.43 4.70
CA GLY A 27 10.89 2.43 5.37
C GLY A 27 11.36 1.01 5.67
N ASN A 28 11.59 0.69 6.94
CA ASN A 28 12.01 -0.65 7.36
C ASN A 28 10.84 -1.61 7.68
N TYR A 29 9.60 -1.12 7.69
CA TYR A 29 8.43 -1.97 7.83
C TYR A 29 8.12 -2.63 6.48
N SER A 30 7.94 -3.94 6.47
CA SER A 30 7.55 -4.70 5.29
C SER A 30 6.54 -5.78 5.66
N VAL A 31 5.59 -6.03 4.77
CA VAL A 31 4.58 -7.08 4.90
C VAL A 31 4.26 -7.69 3.54
N THR A 32 4.15 -9.02 3.52
CA THR A 32 3.64 -9.78 2.38
C THR A 32 2.21 -10.21 2.69
N LEU A 33 1.28 -9.77 1.84
CA LEU A 33 -0.14 -10.08 1.94
C LEU A 33 -0.49 -11.10 0.85
N PRO A 34 -1.02 -12.29 1.20
CA PRO A 34 -1.35 -13.31 0.21
C PRO A 34 -2.49 -12.87 -0.71
N PRO A 35 -2.65 -13.51 -1.88
CA PRO A 35 -3.85 -13.39 -2.72
C PRO A 35 -5.14 -13.52 -1.90
N GLY A 36 -6.17 -12.75 -2.27
CA GLY A 36 -7.46 -12.72 -1.55
C GLY A 36 -7.46 -11.88 -0.28
N SER A 37 -6.34 -11.21 0.05
CA SER A 37 -6.27 -10.34 1.23
C SER A 37 -7.09 -9.06 1.06
N PHE A 38 -7.16 -8.52 -0.16
CA PHE A 38 -7.89 -7.29 -0.45
C PHE A 38 -9.32 -7.58 -0.91
N VAL A 39 -10.23 -6.68 -0.55
CA VAL A 39 -11.60 -6.64 -1.06
C VAL A 39 -11.72 -5.54 -2.10
N ARG A 40 -12.34 -5.86 -3.24
CA ARG A 40 -12.62 -4.89 -4.32
C ARG A 40 -13.93 -4.14 -4.02
N TYR A 41 -13.83 -2.82 -3.95
CA TYR A 41 -14.96 -1.88 -3.90
C TYR A 41 -15.01 -1.04 -5.17
N ARG A 42 -16.15 -0.39 -5.48
CA ARG A 42 -16.26 0.48 -6.66
C ARG A 42 -15.12 1.50 -6.78
N THR A 43 -14.64 2.02 -5.67
CA THR A 43 -13.64 3.09 -5.58
C THR A 43 -12.18 2.61 -5.47
N GLY A 44 -11.92 1.30 -5.28
CA GLY A 44 -10.56 0.79 -5.14
C GLY A 44 -10.48 -0.59 -4.50
N TYR A 45 -9.29 -0.92 -4.00
CA TYR A 45 -9.03 -2.14 -3.24
C TYR A 45 -8.71 -1.80 -1.79
N VAL A 46 -9.35 -2.49 -0.84
CA VAL A 46 -9.15 -2.24 0.59
C VAL A 46 -8.62 -3.50 1.26
N TYR A 47 -7.57 -3.33 2.03
CA TYR A 47 -7.09 -4.27 3.03
C TYR A 47 -7.31 -3.67 4.40
N GLN A 48 -7.91 -4.41 5.33
CA GLN A 48 -8.14 -3.97 6.70
C GLN A 48 -8.14 -5.16 7.65
N LYS A 49 -6.96 -5.53 8.16
CA LYS A 49 -6.79 -6.66 9.09
C LYS A 49 -5.63 -6.41 10.05
N ARG A 50 -5.51 -7.27 11.07
CA ARG A 50 -4.32 -7.34 11.91
C ARG A 50 -3.32 -8.33 11.31
N VAL A 51 -2.05 -7.93 11.27
CA VAL A 51 -0.90 -8.80 10.95
C VAL A 51 0.06 -8.74 12.12
N ASN A 52 0.36 -9.88 12.75
CA ASN A 52 1.27 -9.96 13.89
C ASN A 52 0.93 -8.95 15.00
N GLY A 53 -0.36 -8.82 15.33
CA GLY A 53 -0.85 -7.88 16.35
C GLY A 53 -0.95 -6.42 15.91
N ILE A 54 -0.36 -6.02 14.78
CA ILE A 54 -0.40 -4.67 14.22
C ILE A 54 -1.64 -4.53 13.33
N PHE A 55 -2.46 -3.50 13.58
CA PHE A 55 -3.58 -3.20 12.69
C PHE A 55 -3.09 -2.40 11.49
N LEU A 56 -3.39 -2.90 10.29
CA LEU A 56 -3.00 -2.30 9.04
C LEU A 56 -4.22 -2.11 8.14
N CYS A 57 -4.40 -0.88 7.67
CA CYS A 57 -5.36 -0.52 6.65
C CYS A 57 -4.61 0.02 5.43
N ILE A 58 -4.88 -0.54 4.25
CA ILE A 58 -4.36 -0.06 2.97
C ILE A 58 -5.53 0.15 2.04
N PHE A 59 -5.62 1.33 1.45
CA PHE A 59 -6.59 1.65 0.41
C PHE A 59 -5.85 2.06 -0.87
N ILE A 60 -6.01 1.25 -1.91
CA ILE A 60 -5.54 1.54 -3.26
C ILE A 60 -6.74 2.08 -4.04
N LYS A 61 -6.86 3.39 -4.10
CA LYS A 61 -8.00 4.08 -4.69
C LYS A 61 -7.78 4.30 -6.19
N PHE A 62 -8.80 4.05 -7.00
CA PHE A 62 -8.77 4.39 -8.43
C PHE A 62 -8.76 5.90 -8.63
N THR A 63 -8.05 6.33 -9.66
CA THR A 63 -8.16 7.69 -10.20
C THR A 63 -8.91 7.65 -11.53
N SER A 64 -9.15 8.83 -12.12
CA SER A 64 -9.72 8.94 -13.46
C SER A 64 -8.74 8.51 -14.56
N THR A 65 -7.44 8.43 -14.27
CA THR A 65 -6.41 8.06 -15.24
C THR A 65 -6.04 6.58 -15.06
N PRO A 66 -6.21 5.73 -16.10
CA PRO A 66 -5.78 4.34 -16.05
C PRO A 66 -4.31 4.21 -15.64
N GLY A 67 -3.99 3.19 -14.84
CA GLY A 67 -2.64 2.98 -14.31
C GLY A 67 -2.22 3.94 -13.19
N ASN A 68 -3.04 4.95 -12.84
CA ASN A 68 -2.79 5.85 -11.72
C ASN A 68 -3.72 5.56 -10.55
N TYR A 69 -3.13 5.52 -9.37
CA TYR A 69 -3.80 5.18 -8.12
C TYR A 69 -3.41 6.19 -7.04
N GLN A 70 -4.29 6.34 -6.06
CA GLN A 70 -3.94 6.98 -4.80
C GLN A 70 -3.80 5.89 -3.74
N LEU A 71 -2.63 5.81 -3.12
CA LEU A 71 -2.36 4.92 -2.01
C LEU A 71 -2.59 5.67 -0.70
N LEU A 72 -3.40 5.09 0.17
CA LEU A 72 -3.53 5.50 1.55
C LEU A 72 -3.18 4.31 2.44
N ALA A 73 -2.36 4.51 3.46
CA ALA A 73 -2.10 3.47 4.44
C ALA A 73 -2.07 4.02 5.85
N ASN A 74 -2.66 3.25 6.77
CA ASN A 74 -2.67 3.54 8.19
C ASN A 74 -2.22 2.29 8.95
N ARG A 75 -1.25 2.47 9.85
CA ARG A 75 -0.71 1.44 10.73
C ARG A 75 -0.88 1.88 12.19
N ILE A 76 -1.53 1.04 13.00
CA ILE A 76 -1.78 1.25 14.43
C ILE A 76 -1.14 0.10 15.24
N GLY A 77 -0.35 0.47 16.25
CA GLY A 77 0.36 -0.46 17.13
C GLY A 77 1.73 -0.90 16.60
N GLY A 78 2.55 -1.46 17.49
CA GLY A 78 3.93 -1.90 17.22
C GLY A 78 4.94 -0.76 17.09
N THR A 79 6.21 -1.03 17.35
CA THR A 79 7.29 -0.05 17.26
C THR A 79 7.68 0.21 15.80
N LEU A 80 8.10 1.43 15.48
CA LEU A 80 8.72 1.80 14.20
C LEU A 80 10.10 2.38 14.53
N SER A 81 11.15 1.88 13.90
CA SER A 81 12.49 2.43 14.10
C SER A 81 12.83 3.56 13.13
N THR A 82 12.10 3.69 12.02
CA THR A 82 12.19 4.84 11.11
C THR A 82 10.98 5.77 11.27
N THR A 83 11.24 7.04 11.57
CA THR A 83 10.24 8.12 11.75
C THR A 83 10.50 9.33 10.85
N THR A 84 11.38 9.20 9.86
CA THR A 84 11.72 10.28 8.91
C THR A 84 10.69 10.37 7.79
N SER A 85 10.31 11.60 7.43
CA SER A 85 9.45 11.90 6.28
C SER A 85 10.16 12.91 5.36
N PRO A 86 10.11 12.74 4.03
CA PRO A 86 9.43 11.68 3.29
C PRO A 86 10.09 10.30 3.48
N VAL A 87 9.28 9.23 3.38
CA VAL A 87 9.72 7.84 3.57
C VAL A 87 9.57 7.08 2.25
N PRO A 88 10.51 6.18 1.90
CA PRO A 88 10.33 5.29 0.76
C PRO A 88 9.15 4.34 1.02
N VAL A 89 8.25 4.25 0.04
CA VAL A 89 7.11 3.34 0.01
C VAL A 89 7.22 2.48 -1.24
N THR A 90 7.21 1.16 -1.04
CA THR A 90 7.16 0.20 -2.15
C THR A 90 5.83 -0.53 -2.12
N LEU A 91 5.20 -0.60 -3.28
CA LEU A 91 4.03 -1.44 -3.51
C LEU A 91 4.30 -2.32 -4.73
N ALA A 92 4.31 -3.64 -4.52
CA ALA A 92 4.39 -4.63 -5.58
C ALA A 92 3.17 -5.55 -5.51
N ILE A 93 2.50 -5.72 -6.64
CA ILE A 93 1.28 -6.51 -6.81
C ILE A 93 1.46 -7.37 -8.06
N GLY A 94 1.56 -8.68 -7.87
CA GLY A 94 1.89 -9.59 -8.98
C GLY A 94 3.22 -9.24 -9.64
N ASN A 95 3.22 -9.10 -10.98
CA ASN A 95 4.38 -8.68 -11.76
C ASN A 95 4.56 -7.15 -11.85
N ASN A 96 3.64 -6.37 -11.25
CA ASN A 96 3.70 -4.91 -11.27
C ASN A 96 4.30 -4.40 -9.96
N SER A 97 5.30 -3.51 -10.04
CA SER A 97 5.87 -2.88 -8.86
C SER A 97 6.16 -1.40 -9.11
N GLY A 98 6.16 -0.63 -8.03
CA GLY A 98 6.61 0.76 -8.04
C GLY A 98 7.11 1.17 -6.67
N THR A 99 8.10 2.06 -6.67
CA THR A 99 8.62 2.70 -5.46
C THR A 99 8.44 4.20 -5.60
N THR A 100 7.97 4.85 -4.54
CA THR A 100 7.84 6.30 -4.49
C THR A 100 8.10 6.80 -3.08
N HIS A 101 8.48 8.07 -2.95
CA HIS A 101 8.65 8.71 -1.65
C HIS A 101 7.33 9.37 -1.25
N MET A 102 6.79 9.00 -0.10
CA MET A 102 5.54 9.56 0.40
C MET A 102 5.78 10.30 1.72
N ASN A 103 5.04 11.38 1.91
CA ASN A 103 4.98 12.04 3.21
C ASN A 103 4.23 11.15 4.19
N ALA A 104 4.88 10.84 5.31
CA ALA A 104 4.33 10.00 6.36
C ALA A 104 4.24 10.79 7.66
N ARG A 105 3.12 10.62 8.37
CA ARG A 105 2.97 11.08 9.74
C ARG A 105 3.16 9.89 10.68
N PHE A 106 4.07 10.03 11.62
CA PHE A 106 4.34 9.05 12.66
C PHE A 106 3.72 9.58 13.96
N ASN A 107 2.92 8.73 14.59
CA ASN A 107 2.36 8.97 15.92
C ASN A 107 3.06 8.04 16.91
#